data_AF-A0A970F2I9-F1
#
_entry.id   AF-A0A970F2I9-F1
#
_cell.length_a   1.000
_cell.length_b   1.000
_cell.length_c   1.000
_cell.angle_alpha   90.00
_cell.angle_beta   90.00
_cell.angle_gamma   90.00
#
_symmetry.space_group_name_H-M   'P 1'
#
loop_
_entity.id
_entity.type
_entity.pdbx_description
1 polymer ?
#
loop_
_entity_poly.entity_id
_entity_poly.type
_entity_poly.pdbx_seq_one_letter_code
_entity_poly.pdbx_strand_id
1 'polypeptide(L)'
;MLFMLPGVIIRLATRGAWRLGLMPQSTYVRDIVKALKRDDLDGAVALYLLSVSRRQPSNITEVARELIEQFIDIRVDKLQKRIDEIESALMAGRSLRARIRRAWDRVAGLFGGKQSPERERESELKAELAEHRAMVEGLLSIRARLTDAG
;
A
#
# COMPACT_ATOMS: atom_id res chain seq x y z
N MET A 1 -44.05 -4.77 26.64
CA MET A 1 -43.52 -5.91 25.86
C MET A 1 -42.89 -5.37 24.59
N LEU A 2 -41.57 -5.50 24.45
CA LEU A 2 -40.83 -5.03 23.26
C LEU A 2 -41.05 -6.04 22.13
N PHE A 3 -42.02 -5.80 21.24
CA PHE A 3 -42.15 -6.58 20.00
C PHE A 3 -40.98 -6.23 19.09
N MET A 4 -39.86 -6.96 19.21
CA MET A 4 -38.82 -6.92 18.20
C MET A 4 -39.38 -7.54 16.91
N LEU A 5 -39.52 -6.71 15.88
CA LEU A 5 -39.92 -7.17 14.55
C LEU A 5 -38.94 -8.28 14.10
N PRO A 6 -39.42 -9.43 13.61
CA PRO A 6 -38.57 -10.56 13.24
C PRO A 6 -37.46 -10.18 12.24
N GLY A 7 -37.70 -9.17 11.39
CA GLY A 7 -36.68 -8.61 10.48
C GLY A 7 -35.50 -7.93 11.18
N VAL A 8 -35.68 -7.36 12.38
CA VAL A 8 -34.60 -6.75 13.18
C VAL A 8 -33.71 -7.83 13.79
N ILE A 9 -34.32 -8.91 14.29
CA ILE A 9 -33.60 -10.05 14.87
C ILE A 9 -32.75 -10.73 13.79
N ILE A 10 -33.32 -10.99 12.61
CA ILE A 10 -32.59 -11.58 11.48
C ILE A 10 -31.43 -10.68 11.03
N ARG A 11 -31.62 -9.35 10.98
CA ARG A 11 -30.54 -8.40 10.67
C ARG A 11 -29.44 -8.38 11.73
N LEU A 12 -29.78 -8.50 13.01
CA LEU A 12 -28.78 -8.57 14.07
C LEU A 12 -28.00 -9.88 14.01
N ALA A 13 -28.70 -11.01 13.84
CA ALA A 13 -28.11 -12.33 13.74
C ALA A 13 -27.17 -12.43 12.54
N THR A 14 -27.58 -11.92 11.38
CA THR A 14 -26.73 -11.90 10.17
C THR A 14 -25.50 -11.00 10.35
N ARG A 15 -25.64 -9.82 10.95
CA ARG A 15 -24.47 -8.96 11.27
C ARG A 15 -23.53 -9.62 12.27
N GLY A 16 -24.08 -10.29 13.30
CA GLY A 16 -23.31 -11.05 14.27
C GLY A 16 -22.54 -12.19 13.61
N ALA A 17 -23.22 -12.99 12.80
CA ALA A 17 -22.62 -14.08 12.03
C ALA A 17 -21.53 -13.59 11.07
N TRP A 18 -21.72 -12.43 10.44
CA TRP A 18 -20.72 -11.82 9.56
C TRP A 18 -19.45 -11.46 10.33
N ARG A 19 -19.58 -10.73 11.46
CA ARG A 19 -18.44 -10.37 12.33
C ARG A 19 -17.72 -11.57 12.93
N LEU A 20 -18.43 -12.67 13.13
CA LEU A 20 -17.89 -13.91 13.71
C LEU A 20 -17.29 -14.87 12.68
N GLY A 21 -17.19 -14.51 11.40
CA GLY A 21 -16.59 -15.40 10.40
C GLY A 21 -17.49 -16.59 10.02
N LEU A 22 -18.79 -16.53 10.31
CA LEU A 22 -19.70 -17.69 10.16
C LEU A 22 -20.34 -17.77 8.77
N MET A 23 -20.19 -16.75 7.93
CA MET A 23 -20.78 -16.72 6.59
C MET A 23 -20.13 -17.74 5.65
N PRO A 24 -20.81 -18.12 4.55
CA PRO A 24 -20.19 -18.91 3.50
C PRO A 24 -18.95 -18.19 2.92
N GLN A 25 -17.87 -18.93 2.63
CA GLN A 25 -16.63 -18.37 2.08
C GLN A 25 -16.85 -17.57 0.78
N SER A 26 -17.79 -17.99 -0.06
CA SER A 26 -18.19 -17.26 -1.27
C SER A 26 -18.70 -15.83 -1.00
N THR A 27 -19.29 -15.59 0.18
CA THR A 27 -19.74 -14.26 0.58
C THR A 27 -18.56 -13.35 0.86
N TYR A 28 -17.55 -13.86 1.60
CA TYR A 28 -16.33 -13.12 1.86
C TYR A 28 -15.56 -12.83 0.58
N VAL A 29 -15.40 -13.82 -0.31
CA VAL A 29 -14.69 -13.61 -1.60
C VAL A 29 -15.37 -12.55 -2.46
N ARG A 30 -16.71 -12.55 -2.53
CA ARG A 30 -17.44 -11.50 -3.24
C ARG A 30 -17.14 -10.11 -2.67
N ASP A 31 -17.04 -9.98 -1.35
CA ASP A 31 -16.77 -8.70 -0.70
C ASP A 31 -15.30 -8.30 -0.77
N ILE A 32 -14.35 -9.25 -0.77
CA ILE A 32 -12.92 -9.04 -1.08
C ILE A 32 -12.79 -8.39 -2.46
N VAL A 33 -13.42 -8.97 -3.49
CA VAL A 33 -13.36 -8.42 -4.85
C VAL A 33 -13.97 -7.02 -4.92
N LYS A 34 -15.03 -6.73 -4.15
CA LYS A 34 -15.59 -5.36 -4.07
C LYS A 34 -14.65 -4.38 -3.37
N ALA A 35 -13.96 -4.81 -2.32
CA ALA A 35 -12.99 -3.99 -1.60
C ALA A 35 -11.80 -3.65 -2.52
N LEU A 36 -11.24 -4.64 -3.22
CA LEU A 36 -10.18 -4.43 -4.20
C LEU A 36 -10.60 -3.46 -5.32
N LYS A 37 -11.83 -3.59 -5.84
CA LYS A 37 -12.38 -2.64 -6.83
C LYS A 37 -12.50 -1.20 -6.32
N ARG A 38 -12.56 -1.01 -5.01
CA ARG A 38 -12.63 0.30 -4.35
C ARG A 38 -11.27 0.79 -3.87
N ASP A 39 -10.20 0.10 -4.24
CA ASP A 39 -8.84 0.40 -3.79
C ASP A 39 -8.65 0.21 -2.27
N ASP A 40 -9.56 -0.52 -1.62
CA ASP A 40 -9.54 -0.83 -0.19
C ASP A 40 -8.82 -2.16 0.06
N LEU A 41 -7.49 -2.08 0.08
CA LEU A 41 -6.64 -3.25 0.32
C LEU A 41 -6.77 -3.78 1.75
N ASP A 42 -6.83 -2.89 2.75
CA ASP A 42 -6.94 -3.27 4.16
C ASP A 42 -8.25 -4.01 4.43
N GLY A 43 -9.36 -3.52 3.87
CA GLY A 43 -10.64 -4.19 3.91
C GLY A 43 -10.62 -5.56 3.23
N ALA A 44 -9.96 -5.68 2.07
CA ALA A 44 -9.82 -6.95 1.37
C ALA A 44 -9.03 -7.99 2.20
N VAL A 45 -7.90 -7.58 2.80
CA VAL A 45 -7.07 -8.43 3.66
C VAL A 45 -7.84 -8.87 4.91
N ALA A 46 -8.53 -7.94 5.58
CA ALA A 46 -9.32 -8.26 6.76
C ALA A 46 -10.43 -9.28 6.46
N LEU A 47 -11.11 -9.13 5.32
CA LEU A 47 -12.14 -10.07 4.87
C LEU A 47 -11.55 -11.45 4.52
N TYR A 48 -10.38 -11.49 3.91
CA TYR A 48 -9.68 -12.75 3.65
C TYR A 48 -9.34 -13.48 4.95
N LEU A 49 -8.67 -12.81 5.89
CA LEU A 49 -8.32 -13.38 7.20
C LEU A 49 -9.56 -13.88 7.94
N LEU A 50 -10.65 -13.11 7.91
CA LEU A 50 -11.91 -13.52 8.52
C LEU A 50 -12.49 -14.79 7.86
N SER A 51 -12.37 -14.92 6.54
CA SER A 51 -12.89 -16.06 5.78
C SER A 51 -12.16 -17.39 6.07
N VAL A 52 -10.88 -17.32 6.44
CA VAL A 52 -10.03 -18.49 6.77
C VAL A 52 -9.87 -18.72 8.27
N SER A 53 -10.22 -17.74 9.11
CA SER A 53 -10.05 -17.80 10.58
C SER A 53 -10.71 -19.00 11.28
N ARG A 54 -11.77 -19.57 10.70
CA ARG A 54 -12.59 -20.64 11.31
C ARG A 54 -12.76 -21.88 10.44
N ARG A 55 -12.28 -21.85 9.20
CA ARG A 55 -12.47 -22.90 8.22
C ARG A 55 -11.24 -22.99 7.34
N GLN A 56 -10.91 -24.21 6.94
CA GLN A 56 -9.83 -24.43 5.99
C GLN A 56 -10.10 -23.65 4.68
N PRO A 57 -9.08 -23.04 4.08
CA PRO A 57 -9.23 -22.37 2.79
C PRO A 57 -9.78 -23.33 1.74
N SER A 58 -10.71 -22.84 0.92
CA SER A 58 -11.15 -23.54 -0.28
C SER A 58 -10.52 -22.92 -1.52
N ASN A 59 -10.65 -23.60 -2.67
CA ASN A 59 -10.13 -23.09 -3.95
C ASN A 59 -10.59 -21.65 -4.26
N ILE A 60 -11.82 -21.28 -3.90
CA ILE A 60 -12.33 -19.92 -4.15
C ILE A 60 -11.67 -18.87 -3.24
N THR A 61 -11.30 -19.24 -2.01
CA THR A 61 -10.55 -18.34 -1.12
C THR A 61 -9.08 -18.26 -1.50
N GLU A 62 -8.50 -19.33 -2.04
CA GLU A 62 -7.15 -19.32 -2.60
C GLU A 62 -7.03 -18.35 -3.78
N VAL A 63 -7.96 -18.43 -4.73
CA VAL A 63 -8.03 -17.46 -5.83
C VAL A 63 -8.20 -16.03 -5.30
N ALA A 64 -8.98 -15.85 -4.22
CA ALA A 64 -9.11 -14.53 -3.60
C ALA A 64 -7.79 -14.04 -2.97
N ARG A 65 -6.99 -14.92 -2.36
CA ARG A 65 -5.63 -14.60 -1.88
C ARG A 65 -4.76 -14.14 -3.04
N GLU A 66 -4.70 -14.92 -4.13
CA GLU A 66 -3.91 -14.59 -5.31
C GLU A 66 -4.28 -13.23 -5.91
N LEU A 67 -5.58 -12.89 -5.93
CA LEU A 67 -6.02 -11.57 -6.39
C LEU A 67 -5.54 -10.44 -5.49
N ILE A 68 -5.53 -10.64 -4.16
CA ILE A 68 -4.99 -9.66 -3.22
C ILE A 68 -3.47 -9.51 -3.43
N GLU A 69 -2.74 -10.61 -3.59
CA GLU A 69 -1.31 -10.59 -3.84
C GLU A 69 -0.96 -9.88 -5.15
N GLN A 70 -1.67 -10.17 -6.25
CA GLN A 70 -1.48 -9.46 -7.52
C GLN A 70 -1.76 -7.96 -7.39
N PHE A 71 -2.76 -7.59 -6.60
CA PHE A 71 -3.07 -6.19 -6.34
C PHE A 71 -1.95 -5.48 -5.56
N ILE A 72 -1.35 -6.17 -4.58
CA ILE A 72 -0.16 -5.71 -3.87
C ILE A 72 1.01 -5.55 -4.85
N ASP A 73 1.28 -6.55 -5.68
CA ASP A 73 2.40 -6.54 -6.64
C ASP A 73 2.28 -5.38 -7.63
N ILE A 74 1.07 -5.08 -8.14
CA ILE A 74 0.81 -3.93 -9.01
C ILE A 74 1.11 -2.61 -8.29
N ARG A 75 0.75 -2.48 -7.01
CA ARG A 75 1.03 -1.27 -6.22
C ARG A 75 2.53 -1.13 -5.96
N VAL A 76 3.21 -2.22 -5.62
CA VAL A 76 4.67 -2.24 -5.42
C VAL A 76 5.38 -1.82 -6.71
N ASP A 77 5.00 -2.36 -7.88
CA ASP A 77 5.60 -1.98 -9.17
C ASP A 77 5.43 -0.48 -9.47
N LYS A 78 4.26 0.09 -9.18
CA LYS A 78 4.03 1.54 -9.34
C LYS A 78 4.90 2.38 -8.41
N LEU A 79 5.01 1.99 -7.14
CA LEU A 79 5.86 2.69 -6.18
C LEU A 79 7.33 2.55 -6.54
N GLN A 80 7.76 1.37 -7.01
CA GLN A 80 9.14 1.15 -7.44
C GLN A 80 9.49 2.02 -8.65
N LYS A 81 8.62 2.11 -9.65
CA LYS A 81 8.79 3.05 -10.77
C LYS A 81 8.95 4.49 -10.29
N ARG A 82 8.16 4.90 -9.28
CA ARG A 82 8.26 6.25 -8.71
C ARG A 82 9.59 6.46 -7.96
N ILE A 83 10.05 5.46 -7.23
CA ILE A 83 11.37 5.46 -6.59
C ILE A 83 12.46 5.61 -7.64
N ASP A 84 12.41 4.83 -8.72
CA ASP A 84 13.40 4.86 -9.80
C ASP A 84 13.44 6.23 -10.51
N GLU A 85 12.28 6.87 -10.71
CA GLU A 85 12.17 8.24 -11.22
C GLU A 85 12.86 9.26 -10.31
N ILE A 86 12.58 9.20 -9.00
CA ILE A 86 13.16 10.13 -8.01
C ILE A 86 14.67 9.92 -7.89
N GLU A 87 15.12 8.66 -7.86
CA GLU A 87 16.54 8.32 -7.82
C GLU A 87 17.28 8.83 -9.06
N SER A 88 16.66 8.67 -10.24
CA SER A 88 17.19 9.18 -11.51
C SER A 88 17.29 10.71 -11.50
N ALA A 89 16.28 11.41 -10.98
CA ALA A 89 16.29 12.87 -10.84
C ALA A 89 17.40 13.34 -9.90
N LEU A 90 17.59 12.66 -8.76
CA LEU A 90 18.67 12.95 -7.81
C LEU A 90 20.06 12.69 -8.42
N MET A 91 20.23 11.64 -9.23
CA MET A 91 21.50 11.35 -9.92
C MET A 91 21.81 12.36 -11.03
N ALA A 92 20.82 12.72 -11.84
CA ALA A 92 20.96 13.75 -12.88
C ALA A 92 21.30 15.12 -12.27
N GLY A 93 20.67 15.47 -11.13
CA GLY A 93 21.02 16.65 -10.34
C GLY A 93 22.48 16.64 -9.89
N ARG A 94 23.02 15.50 -9.42
CA ARG A 94 24.43 15.38 -9.02
C ARG A 94 25.41 15.58 -10.17
N SER A 95 25.13 15.03 -11.36
CA SER A 95 26.03 15.16 -12.52
C SER A 95 26.04 16.57 -13.09
N LEU A 96 24.88 17.23 -13.15
CA LEU A 96 24.76 18.63 -13.52
C LEU A 96 25.47 19.53 -12.50
N ARG A 97 25.29 19.27 -11.20
CA ARG A 97 25.99 19.98 -10.11
C ARG A 97 27.49 19.76 -10.14
N ALA A 98 27.98 18.57 -10.45
CA ALA A 98 29.42 18.34 -10.59
C ALA A 98 30.01 19.18 -11.73
N ARG A 99 29.24 19.49 -12.77
CA ARG A 99 29.65 20.39 -13.86
C ARG A 99 29.53 21.85 -13.45
N ILE A 100 28.41 22.23 -12.85
CA ILE A 100 28.13 23.61 -12.41
C ILE A 100 29.07 24.02 -11.28
N ARG A 101 29.33 23.17 -10.29
CA ARG A 101 30.31 23.40 -9.22
C ARG A 101 31.72 23.56 -9.79
N ARG A 102 32.16 22.72 -10.74
CA ARG A 102 33.45 22.94 -11.44
C ARG A 102 33.53 24.25 -12.23
N ALA A 103 32.40 24.75 -12.71
CA ALA A 103 32.33 26.06 -13.37
C ALA A 103 32.30 27.21 -12.34
N TRP A 104 31.57 27.03 -11.23
CA TRP A 104 31.46 27.99 -10.15
C TRP A 104 32.73 28.07 -9.30
N ASP A 105 33.44 26.98 -8.99
CA ASP A 105 34.71 27.02 -8.26
C ASP A 105 35.76 27.84 -9.03
N ARG A 106 35.64 27.94 -10.36
CA ARG A 106 36.46 28.84 -11.19
C ARG A 106 36.09 30.32 -11.09
N VAL A 107 34.88 30.64 -10.62
CA VAL A 107 34.31 32.00 -10.60
C VAL A 107 34.08 32.53 -9.17
N ALA A 108 33.73 31.65 -8.23
CA ALA A 108 33.40 31.91 -6.83
C ALA A 108 34.61 32.29 -5.97
N GLY A 109 35.84 32.15 -6.48
CA GLY A 109 37.03 32.78 -5.87
C GLY A 109 36.89 34.31 -5.71
N LEU A 110 35.86 34.93 -6.29
CA LEU A 110 35.62 36.38 -6.27
C LEU A 110 34.39 36.84 -5.48
N PHE A 111 33.42 35.98 -5.14
CA PHE A 111 32.16 36.44 -4.50
C PHE A 111 31.64 35.46 -3.44
N GLY A 112 31.60 35.92 -2.18
CA GLY A 112 31.13 35.19 -1.00
C GLY A 112 29.66 34.76 -1.09
N GLY A 113 29.40 33.49 -0.81
CA GLY A 113 28.17 32.78 -1.18
C GLY A 113 27.00 32.89 -0.20
N LYS A 114 25.78 32.97 -0.76
CA LYS A 114 24.52 32.64 -0.09
C LYS A 114 24.14 31.17 -0.35
N GLN A 115 23.44 30.55 0.61
CA GLN A 115 22.92 29.18 0.47
C GLN A 115 21.83 29.12 -0.63
N SER A 116 21.93 28.11 -1.51
CA SER A 116 21.07 27.92 -2.69
C SER A 116 19.71 27.28 -2.31
N PRO A 117 18.57 27.75 -2.90
CA PRO A 117 17.22 27.17 -2.72
C PRO A 117 17.11 25.70 -3.19
N GLU A 118 18.13 25.16 -3.83
CA GLU A 118 18.17 23.78 -4.32
C GLU A 118 18.39 22.72 -3.23
N ARG A 119 18.82 23.12 -2.02
CA ARG A 119 18.93 22.20 -0.87
C ARG A 119 17.56 21.78 -0.34
N GLU A 120 16.57 22.67 -0.40
CA GLU A 120 15.20 22.40 0.03
C GLU A 120 14.55 21.34 -0.87
N ARG A 121 14.63 21.51 -2.20
CA ARG A 121 14.09 20.52 -3.18
C ARG A 121 14.72 19.13 -3.06
N GLU A 122 16.01 19.03 -2.75
CA GLU A 122 16.63 17.72 -2.52
C GLU A 122 16.19 17.07 -1.21
N SER A 123 15.93 17.87 -0.17
CA SER A 123 15.40 17.34 1.08
C SER A 123 13.97 16.83 0.89
N GLU A 124 13.15 17.52 0.10
CA GLU A 124 11.80 17.09 -0.28
C GLU A 124 11.82 15.77 -1.05
N LEU A 125 12.64 15.66 -2.11
CA LEU A 125 12.75 14.43 -2.90
C LEU A 125 13.26 13.23 -2.08
N LYS A 126 14.18 13.47 -1.13
CA LYS A 126 14.64 12.41 -0.22
C LYS A 126 13.55 11.98 0.77
N ALA A 127 12.73 12.92 1.24
CA ALA A 127 11.59 12.61 2.09
C ALA A 127 10.54 11.79 1.33
N GLU A 128 10.18 12.20 0.10
CA GLU A 128 9.27 11.47 -0.78
C GLU A 128 9.79 10.05 -1.07
N LEU A 129 11.09 9.90 -1.32
CA LEU A 129 11.71 8.58 -1.53
C LEU A 129 11.64 7.69 -0.28
N ALA A 130 11.88 8.26 0.92
CA ALA A 130 11.78 7.50 2.17
C ALA A 130 10.33 7.05 2.44
N GLU A 131 9.35 7.90 2.13
CA GLU A 131 7.93 7.58 2.25
C GLU A 131 7.53 6.44 1.30
N HIS A 132 7.87 6.52 0.01
CA HIS A 132 7.55 5.46 -0.96
C HIS A 132 8.20 4.13 -0.60
N ARG A 133 9.43 4.14 -0.08
CA ARG A 133 10.09 2.91 0.42
C ARG A 133 9.36 2.32 1.62
N ALA A 134 8.96 3.14 2.58
CA ALA A 134 8.18 2.69 3.73
C ALA A 134 6.81 2.11 3.30
N MET A 135 6.17 2.68 2.28
CA MET A 135 4.94 2.14 1.70
C MET A 135 5.16 0.77 1.05
N VAL A 136 6.26 0.58 0.31
CA VAL A 136 6.62 -0.72 -0.28
C VAL A 136 6.86 -1.76 0.81
N GLU A 137 7.63 -1.43 1.85
CA GLU A 137 7.86 -2.32 2.99
C GLU A 137 6.55 -2.69 3.69
N GLY A 138 5.64 -1.74 3.87
CA GLY A 138 4.31 -1.97 4.41
C GLY A 138 3.51 -2.98 3.58
N LEU A 139 3.48 -2.80 2.25
CA LEU A 139 2.79 -3.71 1.33
C LEU A 139 3.40 -5.13 1.34
N LEU A 140 4.73 -5.24 1.38
CA LEU A 140 5.41 -6.54 1.47
C LEU A 140 5.14 -7.24 2.80
N SER A 141 5.03 -6.49 3.90
CA SER A 141 4.66 -7.06 5.20
C SER A 141 3.23 -7.61 5.20
N ILE A 142 2.30 -6.95 4.51
CA ILE A 142 0.93 -7.43 4.33
C ILE A 142 0.95 -8.73 3.53
N ARG A 143 1.73 -8.79 2.44
CA ARG A 143 1.87 -10.00 1.62
C ARG A 143 2.40 -11.18 2.43
N ALA A 144 3.46 -10.99 3.22
CA ALA A 144 4.01 -12.05 4.07
C ALA A 144 2.95 -12.62 5.03
N ARG A 145 2.15 -11.74 5.66
CA ARG A 145 1.05 -12.14 6.55
C ARG A 145 -0.06 -12.92 5.85
N LEU A 146 -0.30 -12.67 4.56
CA LEU A 146 -1.28 -13.43 3.77
C LEU A 146 -0.78 -14.84 3.47
N THR A 147 0.52 -14.98 3.18
CA THR A 147 1.16 -16.28 2.96
C THR A 147 1.13 -17.14 4.23
N ASP A 148 1.37 -16.54 5.40
CA ASP A 148 1.33 -17.27 6.67
C ASP A 148 -0.09 -17.69 7.12
N ALA A 149 -1.13 -17.09 6.55
CA ALA A 149 -2.52 -17.27 6.98
C ALA A 149 -3.30 -18.35 6.21
N GLY A 150 -2.77 -18.87 5.10
CA GLY A 150 -3.41 -19.88 4.26
C GLY A 150 -2.56 -21.13 4.12
#